data_AF-A0A8J5NDT6-F1
#
_entry.id   AF-A0A8J5NDT6-F1
#
_cell.length_a   1.000
_cell.length_b   1.000
_cell.length_c   1.000
_cell.angle_alpha   90.00
_cell.angle_beta   90.00
_cell.angle_gamma   90.00
#
_symmetry.space_group_name_H-M   'P 1'
#
loop_
_entity.id
_entity.type
_entity.pdbx_description
1 polymer ?
#
loop_
_entity_poly.entity_id
_entity_poly.type
_entity_poly.pdbx_seq_one_letter_code
_entity_poly.pdbx_strand_id
1 'polypeptide(L)'
;MASTSGSGTKPKTRKDNEVWLIGPTAHALTALEQKTKEDEKQGMNPPFSSSSESEEQVNSSASECSPPKKSKPGKPRAKNIMSPVLAKALDRTKISDRDAVHLIAAAAQTLGHNVEDIAVNRKTIRQSRMKLRVQSFKSAKEQFILNLDPTIPLVVHWDGKLLPETAGGKETYDRLPIIVSYEENEQLLNVSKLPNGT
;
A
#
# COMPACT_ATOMS: atom_id res chain seq x y z
N MET A 1 23.15 42.65 62.18
CA MET A 1 23.26 41.21 61.89
C MET A 1 22.16 40.85 60.89
N ALA A 2 22.53 40.59 59.64
CA ALA A 2 21.79 39.77 58.68
C ALA A 2 22.67 39.65 57.43
N SER A 3 23.35 38.51 57.33
CA SER A 3 24.14 38.09 56.18
C SER A 3 23.22 37.49 55.13
N THR A 4 23.37 37.83 53.85
CA THR A 4 23.06 36.90 52.76
C THR A 4 24.02 37.10 51.60
N SER A 5 24.66 35.97 51.28
CA SER A 5 25.72 35.73 50.32
C SER A 5 25.21 35.64 48.88
N GLY A 6 26.00 36.18 47.94
CA GLY A 6 25.85 35.92 46.52
C GLY A 6 26.44 34.56 46.11
N SER A 7 25.81 33.92 45.13
CA SER A 7 26.36 32.99 44.14
C SER A 7 25.22 32.75 43.13
N GLY A 8 25.39 32.81 41.82
CA GLY A 8 26.45 32.27 41.00
C GLY A 8 25.75 31.46 39.90
N THR A 9 25.34 32.15 38.85
CA THR A 9 24.67 31.60 37.67
C THR A 9 25.58 30.60 36.95
N LYS A 10 25.09 29.39 36.66
CA LYS A 10 25.72 28.48 35.69
C LYS A 10 24.79 28.26 34.48
N PRO A 11 25.32 28.36 33.24
CA PRO A 11 24.54 28.14 32.03
C PRO A 11 24.27 26.64 31.82
N LYS A 12 23.03 26.30 31.48
CA LYS A 12 22.64 24.96 31.04
C LYS A 12 23.20 24.73 29.63
N THR A 13 24.04 23.71 29.50
CA THR A 13 24.66 23.30 28.26
C THR A 13 23.62 22.82 27.25
N ARG A 14 23.81 23.29 26.02
CA ARG A 14 23.06 22.99 24.79
C ARG A 14 23.30 21.52 24.46
N LYS A 15 22.23 20.70 24.47
CA LYS A 15 22.29 19.34 23.92
C LYS A 15 22.34 19.43 22.41
N ASP A 16 23.17 18.58 21.85
CA ASP A 16 23.59 18.56 20.46
C ASP A 16 22.42 18.42 19.49
N ASN A 17 22.47 19.23 18.44
CA ASN A 17 21.59 19.13 17.29
C ASN A 17 22.02 17.91 16.48
N GLU A 18 21.34 16.77 16.66
CA GLU A 18 21.46 15.65 15.74
C GLU A 18 20.77 16.00 14.42
N VAL A 19 21.59 16.40 13.45
CA VAL A 19 21.20 16.55 12.05
C VAL A 19 21.03 15.15 11.47
N TRP A 20 19.79 14.68 11.37
CA TRP A 20 19.48 13.47 10.59
C TRP A 20 19.46 13.85 9.10
N LEU A 21 20.63 13.80 8.46
CA LEU A 21 20.74 13.77 7.00
C LEU A 21 20.15 12.44 6.51
N ILE A 22 18.87 12.45 6.14
CA ILE A 22 18.26 11.33 5.41
C ILE A 22 18.57 11.54 3.93
N GLY A 23 19.73 11.06 3.50
CA GLY A 23 20.10 10.90 2.10
C GLY A 23 20.53 9.45 1.85
N PRO A 24 20.07 8.78 0.79
CA PRO A 24 20.53 7.42 0.48
C PRO A 24 21.99 7.44 0.01
N THR A 25 22.87 6.82 0.79
CA THR A 25 24.27 6.58 0.41
C THR A 25 24.33 5.61 -0.77
N ALA A 26 24.88 6.05 -1.90
CA ALA A 26 24.92 5.33 -3.19
C ALA A 26 25.64 3.95 -3.17
N HIS A 27 26.21 3.54 -2.03
CA HIS A 27 26.91 2.25 -1.88
C HIS A 27 26.01 1.06 -1.49
N ALA A 28 24.74 1.28 -1.14
CA ALA A 28 23.84 0.21 -0.70
C ALA A 28 23.13 -0.55 -1.84
N LEU A 29 23.22 -0.06 -3.09
CA LEU A 29 22.52 -0.66 -4.23
C LEU A 29 23.29 -1.81 -4.90
N THR A 30 24.59 -1.96 -4.69
CA THR A 30 25.39 -3.04 -5.30
C THR A 30 25.34 -4.37 -4.54
N ALA A 31 24.91 -4.38 -3.28
CA ALA A 31 24.89 -5.60 -2.46
C ALA A 31 23.59 -6.44 -2.58
N LEU A 32 22.54 -5.89 -3.21
CA LEU A 32 21.27 -6.59 -3.44
C LEU A 32 21.19 -7.27 -4.81
N GLU A 33 22.05 -6.89 -5.75
CA GLU A 33 22.09 -7.43 -7.12
C GLU A 33 22.81 -8.80 -7.22
N GLN A 34 23.58 -9.19 -6.19
CA GLN A 34 24.33 -10.45 -6.20
C GLN A 34 23.57 -11.61 -5.53
N LYS A 35 22.47 -11.33 -4.81
CA LYS A 35 21.70 -12.37 -4.10
C LYS A 35 20.55 -12.97 -4.91
N THR A 36 20.24 -12.43 -6.09
CA THR A 36 19.17 -12.94 -6.98
C THR A 36 19.69 -13.79 -8.14
N LYS A 37 21.02 -13.96 -8.28
CA LYS A 37 21.63 -14.78 -9.35
C LYS A 37 22.04 -16.20 -8.92
N GLU A 38 21.95 -16.55 -7.63
CA GLU A 38 22.27 -17.90 -7.16
C GLU A 38 21.05 -18.83 -7.02
N ASP A 39 19.83 -18.28 -6.98
CA ASP A 39 18.60 -19.07 -6.83
C ASP A 39 18.01 -19.58 -8.18
N GLU A 40 18.60 -19.22 -9.32
CA GLU A 40 18.17 -19.65 -10.66
C GLU A 40 19.01 -20.82 -11.21
N LYS A 41 19.59 -21.66 -10.34
CA LYS A 41 20.32 -22.85 -10.77
C LYS A 41 20.23 -24.01 -9.80
N GLN A 42 19.01 -24.47 -9.53
CA GLN A 42 18.77 -25.82 -9.01
C GLN A 42 17.32 -26.24 -9.23
N GLY A 43 17.06 -26.81 -10.41
CA GLY A 43 15.99 -27.78 -10.54
C GLY A 43 16.44 -29.07 -9.88
N MET A 44 15.69 -29.56 -8.90
CA MET A 44 15.75 -30.96 -8.46
C MET A 44 14.47 -31.28 -7.68
N ASN A 45 13.65 -32.17 -8.23
CA ASN A 45 12.61 -32.87 -7.48
C ASN A 45 13.28 -33.81 -6.47
N PRO A 46 12.78 -33.96 -5.23
CA PRO A 46 13.09 -35.13 -4.42
C PRO A 46 11.95 -36.16 -4.47
N PRO A 47 12.30 -37.45 -4.25
CA PRO A 47 11.49 -38.60 -4.61
C PRO A 47 10.54 -38.99 -3.47
N PHE A 48 9.38 -39.54 -3.80
CA PHE A 48 8.71 -40.43 -2.86
C PHE A 48 8.57 -41.82 -3.47
N SER A 49 9.18 -42.75 -2.75
CA SER A 49 9.45 -44.13 -3.09
C SER A 49 8.16 -44.94 -3.15
N SER A 50 8.01 -45.69 -4.24
CA SER A 50 7.12 -46.85 -4.32
C SER A 50 7.76 -47.99 -3.51
N SER A 51 7.03 -48.56 -2.56
CA SER A 51 7.31 -49.91 -2.06
C SER A 51 6.00 -50.69 -2.04
N SER A 52 6.02 -51.81 -2.75
CA SER A 52 4.95 -52.76 -2.96
C SER A 52 5.21 -53.94 -2.05
N GLU A 53 4.29 -54.27 -1.15
CA GLU A 53 4.13 -55.62 -0.60
C GLU A 53 2.63 -55.93 -0.48
N SER A 54 2.29 -57.14 -0.91
CA SER A 54 0.96 -57.68 -1.13
C SER A 54 0.63 -58.71 -0.07
N GLU A 55 -0.59 -58.67 0.47
CA GLU A 55 -1.27 -59.86 1.01
C GLU A 55 -2.75 -59.83 0.61
N GLU A 56 -3.21 -60.96 0.08
CA GLU A 56 -4.58 -61.23 -0.32
C GLU A 56 -5.50 -61.35 0.89
N GLN A 57 -6.73 -60.85 0.76
CA GLN A 57 -7.88 -61.60 1.29
C GLN A 57 -9.14 -61.38 0.44
N VAL A 58 -9.71 -62.52 0.07
CA VAL A 58 -10.86 -62.74 -0.81
C VAL A 58 -12.16 -62.36 -0.11
N ASN A 59 -13.03 -61.59 -0.78
CA ASN A 59 -14.48 -61.69 -0.60
C ASN A 59 -15.25 -61.09 -1.79
N SER A 60 -16.02 -61.97 -2.42
CA SER A 60 -16.99 -61.78 -3.48
C SER A 60 -18.08 -60.72 -3.23
N SER A 61 -18.34 -59.87 -4.22
CA SER A 61 -19.71 -59.61 -4.68
C SER A 61 -19.69 -58.98 -6.06
N ALA A 62 -20.44 -59.58 -6.98
CA ALA A 62 -20.60 -59.13 -8.35
C ALA A 62 -21.35 -57.80 -8.39
N SER A 63 -20.78 -56.80 -9.08
CA SER A 63 -21.49 -55.62 -9.55
C SER A 63 -20.84 -55.14 -10.84
N GLU A 64 -21.63 -55.08 -11.90
CA GLU A 64 -21.23 -54.72 -13.27
C GLU A 64 -20.45 -53.39 -13.33
N CYS A 65 -19.33 -53.43 -14.07
CA CYS A 65 -18.40 -52.32 -14.24
C CYS A 65 -18.92 -51.33 -15.30
N SER A 66 -19.38 -50.16 -14.85
CA SER A 66 -19.57 -49.00 -15.74
C SER A 66 -18.22 -48.30 -15.98
N PRO A 67 -17.91 -47.84 -17.21
CA PRO A 67 -16.61 -47.24 -17.51
C PRO A 67 -16.34 -45.93 -16.74
N PRO A 68 -15.08 -45.63 -16.41
CA PRO A 68 -14.71 -44.49 -15.57
C PRO A 68 -15.06 -43.16 -16.23
N LYS A 69 -15.88 -42.37 -15.53
CA LYS A 69 -16.23 -40.99 -15.93
C LYS A 69 -14.96 -40.13 -15.90
N LYS A 70 -14.52 -39.67 -17.08
CA LYS A 70 -13.46 -38.66 -17.21
C LYS A 70 -13.79 -37.47 -16.31
N SER A 71 -12.90 -37.12 -15.38
CA SER A 71 -13.05 -35.94 -14.53
C SER A 71 -13.18 -34.70 -15.42
N LYS A 72 -14.25 -33.92 -15.20
CA LYS A 72 -14.46 -32.67 -15.96
C LYS A 72 -13.25 -31.74 -15.71
N PRO A 73 -12.75 -31.02 -16.73
CA PRO A 73 -11.72 -30.02 -16.52
C PRO A 73 -12.21 -28.98 -15.51
N GLY A 74 -11.38 -28.65 -14.52
CA GLY A 74 -11.72 -27.68 -13.47
C GLY A 74 -12.10 -26.33 -14.07
N LYS A 75 -13.08 -25.63 -13.46
CA LYS A 75 -13.52 -24.30 -13.92
C LYS A 75 -12.32 -23.35 -14.02
N PRO A 76 -12.22 -22.54 -15.09
CA PRO A 76 -11.15 -21.55 -15.22
C PRO A 76 -11.21 -20.55 -14.05
N ARG A 77 -10.04 -20.07 -13.61
CA ARG A 77 -9.95 -19.08 -12.54
C ARG A 77 -10.54 -17.74 -13.03
N ALA A 78 -11.41 -17.14 -12.22
CA ALA A 78 -12.02 -15.85 -12.52
C ALA A 78 -10.95 -14.75 -12.71
N LYS A 79 -11.14 -13.91 -13.72
CA LYS A 79 -10.16 -12.89 -14.14
C LYS A 79 -10.31 -11.61 -13.32
N ASN A 80 -9.19 -11.04 -12.88
CA ASN A 80 -9.20 -9.72 -12.23
C ASN A 80 -9.29 -8.62 -13.29
N ILE A 81 -10.40 -7.91 -13.31
CA ILE A 81 -10.68 -6.82 -14.28
C ILE A 81 -10.28 -5.43 -13.77
N MET A 82 -9.79 -5.34 -12.54
CA MET A 82 -9.44 -4.05 -11.94
C MET A 82 -8.20 -3.48 -12.62
N SER A 83 -8.39 -2.44 -13.41
CA SER A 83 -7.31 -1.66 -14.05
C SER A 83 -7.01 -0.40 -13.23
N PRO A 84 -5.83 0.23 -13.38
CA PRO A 84 -5.52 1.50 -12.72
C PRO A 84 -6.52 2.60 -13.09
N VAL A 85 -7.00 2.60 -14.33
CA VAL A 85 -8.01 3.56 -14.81
C VAL A 85 -9.35 3.34 -14.09
N LEU A 86 -9.81 2.08 -13.99
CA LEU A 86 -11.05 1.74 -13.31
C LEU A 86 -10.96 2.06 -11.80
N ALA A 87 -9.86 1.68 -11.15
CA ALA A 87 -9.65 1.97 -9.74
C ALA A 87 -9.66 3.48 -9.46
N LYS A 88 -9.01 4.27 -10.31
CA LYS A 88 -9.00 5.75 -10.21
C LYS A 88 -10.41 6.33 -10.41
N ALA A 89 -11.20 5.79 -11.33
CA ALA A 89 -12.58 6.22 -11.54
C ALA A 89 -13.43 5.96 -10.29
N LEU A 90 -13.36 4.75 -9.72
CA LEU A 90 -14.06 4.39 -8.48
C LEU A 90 -13.64 5.22 -7.26
N ASP A 91 -12.35 5.56 -7.18
CA ASP A 91 -11.81 6.38 -6.08
C ASP A 91 -12.29 7.84 -6.17
N ARG A 92 -12.31 8.41 -7.39
CA ARG A 92 -12.81 9.78 -7.62
C ARG A 92 -14.29 9.93 -7.31
N THR A 93 -15.09 8.93 -7.67
CA THR A 93 -16.54 8.91 -7.39
C THR A 93 -16.86 8.44 -5.98
N LYS A 94 -15.84 8.17 -5.14
CA LYS A 94 -15.98 7.72 -3.75
C LYS A 94 -16.85 6.46 -3.60
N ILE A 95 -16.80 5.58 -4.60
CA ILE A 95 -17.59 4.34 -4.63
C ILE A 95 -17.01 3.32 -3.63
N SER A 96 -17.89 2.77 -2.79
CA SER A 96 -17.53 1.74 -1.82
C SER A 96 -17.20 0.41 -2.52
N ASP A 97 -16.42 -0.47 -1.88
CA ASP A 97 -16.14 -1.80 -2.45
C ASP A 97 -17.42 -2.63 -2.66
N ARG A 98 -18.49 -2.36 -1.89
CA ARG A 98 -19.79 -3.03 -2.04
C ARG A 98 -20.51 -2.53 -3.29
N ASP A 99 -20.55 -1.22 -3.50
CA ASP A 99 -21.26 -0.64 -4.65
C ASP A 99 -20.51 -0.93 -5.95
N ALA A 100 -19.17 -0.96 -5.89
CA ALA A 100 -18.33 -1.36 -7.00
C ALA A 100 -18.66 -2.77 -7.51
N VAL A 101 -18.92 -3.74 -6.63
CA VAL A 101 -19.35 -5.12 -6.99
C VAL A 101 -20.60 -5.07 -7.86
N HIS A 102 -21.61 -4.31 -7.43
CA HIS A 102 -22.90 -4.23 -8.13
C HIS A 102 -22.76 -3.53 -9.48
N LEU A 103 -22.04 -2.40 -9.53
CA LEU A 103 -21.82 -1.65 -10.77
C LEU A 103 -21.04 -2.47 -11.79
N ILE A 104 -19.99 -3.16 -11.34
CA ILE A 104 -19.16 -4.00 -12.20
C ILE A 104 -19.96 -5.21 -12.70
N ALA A 105 -20.73 -5.87 -11.83
CA ALA A 105 -21.56 -7.00 -12.22
C ALA A 105 -22.63 -6.58 -13.25
N ALA A 106 -23.33 -5.47 -13.00
CA ALA A 106 -24.33 -4.94 -13.92
C ALA A 106 -23.71 -4.55 -15.25
N ALA A 107 -22.59 -3.82 -15.24
CA ALA A 107 -21.87 -3.42 -16.45
C ALA A 107 -21.42 -4.66 -17.25
N ALA A 108 -20.86 -5.67 -16.60
CA ALA A 108 -20.45 -6.92 -17.25
C ALA A 108 -21.64 -7.62 -17.93
N GLN A 109 -22.78 -7.73 -17.24
CA GLN A 109 -24.01 -8.32 -17.81
C GLN A 109 -24.49 -7.54 -19.03
N THR A 110 -24.53 -6.20 -18.95
CA THR A 110 -24.99 -5.35 -20.07
C THR A 110 -24.07 -5.41 -21.28
N LEU A 111 -22.77 -5.65 -21.07
CA LEU A 111 -21.78 -5.81 -22.12
C LEU A 111 -21.71 -7.25 -22.68
N GLY A 112 -22.54 -8.16 -22.19
CA GLY A 112 -22.58 -9.56 -22.63
C GLY A 112 -21.46 -10.43 -22.04
N HIS A 113 -20.80 -9.98 -20.97
CA HIS A 113 -19.82 -10.79 -20.25
C HIS A 113 -20.47 -11.64 -19.15
N ASN A 114 -20.06 -12.90 -19.05
CA ASN A 114 -20.48 -13.75 -17.94
C ASN A 114 -19.86 -13.28 -16.62
N VAL A 115 -20.70 -13.10 -15.60
CA VAL A 115 -20.26 -12.66 -14.27
C VAL A 115 -19.36 -13.71 -13.60
N GLU A 116 -19.55 -15.00 -13.88
CA GLU A 116 -18.73 -16.09 -13.32
C GLU A 116 -17.27 -16.05 -13.78
N ASP A 117 -17.01 -15.48 -14.97
CA ASP A 117 -15.66 -15.39 -15.54
C ASP A 117 -14.85 -14.23 -14.91
N ILE A 118 -15.52 -13.33 -14.19
CA ILE A 118 -14.95 -12.11 -13.62
C ILE A 118 -14.81 -12.24 -12.10
N ALA A 119 -13.68 -11.80 -11.55
CA ALA A 119 -13.43 -11.80 -10.11
C ALA A 119 -14.17 -10.66 -9.38
N VAL A 120 -15.51 -10.68 -9.38
CA VAL A 120 -16.40 -9.63 -8.82
C VAL A 120 -16.55 -9.72 -7.30
N ASN A 121 -15.81 -10.60 -6.60
CA ASN A 121 -15.88 -10.68 -5.14
C ASN A 121 -15.42 -9.35 -4.49
N ARG A 122 -16.13 -8.88 -3.46
CA ARG A 122 -15.76 -7.68 -2.69
C ARG A 122 -14.31 -7.73 -2.18
N LYS A 123 -13.86 -8.89 -1.69
CA LYS A 123 -12.48 -9.05 -1.19
C LYS A 123 -11.45 -8.89 -2.29
N THR A 124 -11.69 -9.47 -3.48
CA THR A 124 -10.76 -9.36 -4.61
C THR A 124 -10.71 -7.93 -5.15
N ILE A 125 -11.86 -7.27 -5.28
CA ILE A 125 -11.95 -5.84 -5.64
C ILE A 125 -11.16 -4.98 -4.67
N ARG A 126 -11.40 -5.13 -3.35
CA ARG A 126 -10.70 -4.37 -2.32
C ARG A 126 -9.19 -4.57 -2.40
N GLN A 127 -8.75 -5.83 -2.44
CA GLN A 127 -7.31 -6.15 -2.50
C GLN A 127 -6.67 -5.60 -3.77
N SER A 128 -7.35 -5.70 -4.91
CA SER A 128 -6.84 -5.17 -6.18
C SER A 128 -6.74 -3.63 -6.14
N ARG A 129 -7.77 -2.94 -5.63
CA ARG A 129 -7.73 -1.48 -5.41
C ARG A 129 -6.58 -1.08 -4.49
N MET A 130 -6.38 -1.78 -3.38
CA MET A 130 -5.27 -1.50 -2.46
C MET A 130 -3.90 -1.65 -3.14
N LYS A 131 -3.70 -2.73 -3.92
CA LYS A 131 -2.46 -2.93 -4.69
C LYS A 131 -2.22 -1.79 -5.67
N LEU A 132 -3.25 -1.40 -6.43
CA LEU A 132 -3.17 -0.30 -7.39
C LEU A 132 -2.91 1.06 -6.72
N ARG A 133 -3.49 1.31 -5.54
CA ARG A 133 -3.19 2.53 -4.77
C ARG A 133 -1.74 2.57 -4.31
N VAL A 134 -1.21 1.46 -3.80
CA VAL A 134 0.20 1.36 -3.41
C VAL A 134 1.11 1.55 -4.62
N GLN A 135 0.81 0.91 -5.74
CA GLN A 135 1.57 1.07 -6.99
C GLN A 135 1.52 2.52 -7.48
N SER A 136 0.33 3.13 -7.51
CA SER A 136 0.17 4.53 -7.92
C SER A 136 0.97 5.48 -7.04
N PHE A 137 0.96 5.25 -5.72
CA PHE A 137 1.76 6.03 -4.78
C PHE A 137 3.26 5.86 -5.01
N LYS A 138 3.74 4.62 -5.21
CA LYS A 138 5.15 4.35 -5.52
C LYS A 138 5.58 5.05 -6.80
N SER A 139 4.81 4.91 -7.88
CA SER A 139 5.09 5.56 -9.16
C SER A 139 5.08 7.09 -9.02
N ALA A 140 4.13 7.66 -8.28
CA ALA A 140 4.11 9.11 -8.03
C ALA A 140 5.34 9.57 -7.24
N LYS A 141 5.76 8.80 -6.22
CA LYS A 141 6.96 9.08 -5.43
C LYS A 141 8.23 9.00 -6.28
N GLU A 142 8.37 7.96 -7.10
CA GLU A 142 9.51 7.78 -7.99
C GLU A 142 9.59 8.91 -9.02
N GLN A 143 8.46 9.25 -9.67
CA GLN A 143 8.39 10.37 -10.60
C GLN A 143 8.74 11.70 -9.92
N PHE A 144 8.29 11.91 -8.69
CA PHE A 144 8.65 13.09 -7.92
C PHE A 144 10.16 13.16 -7.65
N ILE A 145 10.77 12.06 -7.21
CA ILE A 145 12.22 12.00 -6.93
C ILE A 145 13.04 12.18 -8.21
N LEU A 146 12.63 11.57 -9.33
CA LEU A 146 13.32 11.68 -10.61
C LEU A 146 13.29 13.10 -11.17
N ASN A 147 12.19 13.82 -10.96
CA ASN A 147 12.02 15.20 -11.40
C ASN A 147 12.57 16.22 -10.38
N LEU A 148 13.05 15.76 -9.23
CA LEU A 148 13.60 16.63 -8.20
C LEU A 148 15.03 17.00 -8.59
N ASP A 149 15.28 18.29 -8.77
CA ASP A 149 16.66 18.78 -8.87
C ASP A 149 17.30 18.73 -7.48
N PRO A 150 18.38 17.95 -7.27
CA PRO A 150 19.03 17.85 -5.96
C PRO A 150 19.67 19.15 -5.49
N THR A 151 19.80 20.16 -6.37
CA THR A 151 20.34 21.48 -6.02
C THR A 151 19.29 22.40 -5.40
N ILE A 152 18.00 22.13 -5.61
CA ILE A 152 16.90 22.95 -5.09
C ILE A 152 16.54 22.47 -3.68
N PRO A 153 16.73 23.29 -2.63
CA PRO A 153 16.26 22.93 -1.30
C PRO A 153 14.74 23.01 -1.24
N LEU A 154 14.10 21.93 -0.76
CA LEU A 154 12.70 21.96 -0.37
C LEU A 154 12.59 22.29 1.11
N VAL A 155 11.85 23.34 1.45
CA VAL A 155 11.57 23.73 2.83
C VAL A 155 10.11 23.40 3.14
N VAL A 156 9.89 22.62 4.19
CA VAL A 156 8.54 22.30 4.67
C VAL A 156 8.21 23.19 5.86
N HIS A 157 7.24 24.07 5.68
CA HIS A 157 6.70 24.92 6.73
C HIS A 157 5.47 24.23 7.33
N TRP A 158 5.54 23.95 8.62
CA TRP A 158 4.44 23.39 9.41
C TRP A 158 4.35 24.20 10.70
N ASP A 159 3.41 25.13 10.75
CA ASP A 159 3.15 25.94 11.94
C ASP A 159 1.65 25.96 12.22
N GLY A 160 1.28 25.80 13.49
CA GLY A 160 -0.11 25.78 13.92
C GLY A 160 -0.71 27.18 13.84
N LYS A 161 -1.95 27.29 13.37
CA LYS A 161 -2.68 28.56 13.35
C LYS A 161 -4.12 28.35 13.76
N LEU A 162 -4.57 29.14 14.74
CA LEU A 162 -5.98 29.24 15.09
C LEU A 162 -6.72 29.92 13.94
N LEU A 163 -7.61 29.16 13.29
CA LEU A 163 -8.42 29.63 12.18
C LEU A 163 -9.90 29.39 12.46
N PRO A 164 -10.78 30.34 12.11
CA PRO A 164 -12.22 30.14 12.24
C PRO A 164 -12.69 29.00 11.33
N GLU A 165 -13.84 28.42 11.65
CA GLU A 165 -14.46 27.44 10.78
C GLU A 165 -14.91 28.07 9.46
N THR A 166 -14.56 27.43 8.34
CA THR A 166 -14.79 27.93 6.96
C THR A 166 -16.27 28.23 6.66
N ALA A 167 -17.20 27.71 7.44
CA ALA A 167 -18.64 27.97 7.34
C ALA A 167 -19.13 29.19 8.14
N GLY A 168 -18.24 30.10 8.56
CA GLY A 168 -18.61 31.30 9.32
C GLY A 168 -19.02 31.02 10.76
N GLY A 169 -18.61 29.88 11.32
CA GLY A 169 -18.81 29.56 12.73
C GLY A 169 -17.99 30.46 13.66
N LYS A 170 -18.48 30.70 14.88
CA LYS A 170 -17.74 31.42 15.93
C LYS A 170 -16.58 30.62 16.52
N GLU A 171 -16.54 29.32 16.25
CA GLU A 171 -15.52 28.41 16.79
C GLU A 171 -14.22 28.55 16.00
N THR A 172 -13.14 28.77 16.73
CA THR A 172 -11.77 28.74 16.22
C THR A 172 -11.18 27.37 16.49
N TYR A 173 -10.56 26.78 15.47
CA TYR A 173 -9.86 25.52 15.61
C TYR A 173 -8.39 25.72 15.33
N ASP A 174 -7.57 24.97 16.07
CA ASP A 174 -6.18 24.86 15.71
C ASP A 174 -6.07 24.07 14.41
N ARG A 175 -5.39 24.66 13.42
CA ARG A 175 -5.18 24.08 12.11
C ARG A 175 -3.70 24.04 11.83
N LEU A 176 -3.24 22.92 11.29
CA LEU A 176 -1.85 22.75 10.87
C LEU A 176 -1.77 22.83 9.33
N PRO A 177 -1.52 24.02 8.75
CA PRO A 177 -1.10 24.13 7.37
C PRO A 177 0.25 23.45 7.17
N ILE A 178 0.35 22.67 6.11
CA ILE A 178 1.61 22.11 5.61
C ILE A 178 1.88 22.77 4.26
N ILE A 179 2.88 23.64 4.24
CA ILE A 179 3.30 24.37 3.04
C ILE A 179 4.68 23.86 2.66
N VAL A 180 4.90 23.68 1.36
CA VAL A 180 6.22 23.37 0.81
C VAL A 180 6.65 24.54 -0.03
N SER A 181 7.80 25.12 0.30
CA SER A 181 8.44 26.17 -0.48
C SER A 181 9.64 25.58 -1.20
N TYR A 182 9.75 25.90 -2.49
CA TYR A 182 10.81 25.45 -3.38
C TYR A 182 11.12 26.55 -4.40
N GLU A 183 12.39 26.88 -4.59
CA GLU A 183 12.80 28.05 -5.38
C GLU A 183 12.07 29.34 -4.93
N GLU A 184 11.27 29.95 -5.81
CA GLU A 184 10.41 31.12 -5.54
C GLU A 184 8.92 30.75 -5.47
N ASN A 185 8.61 29.45 -5.41
CA ASN A 185 7.24 28.93 -5.37
C ASN A 185 6.89 28.41 -3.98
N GLU A 186 5.62 28.59 -3.61
CA GLU A 186 5.05 28.01 -2.39
C GLU A 186 3.78 27.23 -2.74
N GLN A 187 3.67 26.01 -2.22
CA GLN A 187 2.52 25.14 -2.43
C GLN A 187 1.94 24.68 -1.10
N LEU A 188 0.67 25.05 -0.84
CA LEU A 188 -0.11 24.51 0.27
C LEU A 188 -0.53 23.07 -0.05
N LEU A 189 -0.02 22.10 0.73
CA LEU A 189 -0.35 20.69 0.56
C LEU A 189 -1.65 20.31 1.28
N ASN A 190 -1.79 20.79 2.52
CA ASN A 190 -2.93 20.45 3.36
C ASN A 190 -3.13 21.46 4.50
N VAL A 191 -4.35 21.51 5.04
CA VAL A 191 -4.71 22.25 6.25
C VAL A 191 -5.56 21.34 7.13
N SER A 192 -4.89 20.60 8.03
CA SER A 192 -5.56 19.64 8.90
C SER A 192 -6.13 20.33 10.13
N LYS A 193 -7.39 20.05 10.48
CA LYS A 193 -8.00 20.43 11.76
C LYS A 193 -7.39 19.57 12.88
N LEU A 194 -6.79 20.20 13.89
CA LEU A 194 -6.25 19.51 15.05
C LEU A 194 -7.35 19.29 16.10
N PRO A 195 -7.42 18.11 16.74
CA PRO A 195 -8.48 17.81 17.71
C PRO A 195 -8.35 18.64 18.99
N ASN A 196 -7.11 18.89 19.43
CA ASN A 196 -6.78 19.73 20.58
C ASN A 196 -5.62 20.63 20.17
N GLY A 197 -5.71 21.93 20.46
CA GLY A 197 -4.57 22.85 20.35
C GLY A 197 -3.66 22.73 21.58
N THR A 198 -2.38 23.08 21.42
CA THR A 198 -1.44 23.26 22.53
C THR A 198 -1.68 24.56 23.30
#